data_AF-A0AAE3LJH9-F1
#
_entry.id   AF-A0AAE3LJH9-F1
#
_cell.length_a   1.000
_cell.length_b   1.000
_cell.length_c   1.000
_cell.angle_alpha   90.00
_cell.angle_beta   90.00
_cell.angle_gamma   90.00
#
_symmetry.space_group_name_H-M   'P 1'
#
loop_
_entity.id
_entity.type
_entity.pdbx_description
1 polymer ?
#
loop_
_entity_poly.entity_id
_entity_poly.type
_entity_poly.pdbx_seq_one_letter_code
_entity_poly.pdbx_strand_id
1 'polypeptide(L)'
;MKKIKIYARATSQIIIFSIFLFMSCTKVGNPNGLPETIPPSEYQGKNDGIIKVLAIGNSFSEDAIESHLYELAKATGDSIVIGNLYIGGASLDLHVDNAAKNASIYSYRKIKNGAKKIYPNISIATAIGDEYWDYISFQQVSQESGIFSTFEKTLPVLYNYVKGKALNPNVKYLLHQTWAYAQNSTHAGFVNYDKDQMKMYKAIVGAYNQAKTLINAEKIVPSGTAIQNARTSVVGDNFTRDGYHLSIPFGRYVAAATWYESIFGKSPVGNTYKPSELSQFETNIAQNAAHYAMQNPNVVTEMVNFQGTGDFTGSILINFGTAAAPAGWNGVTAFREETSVSLKNNTNNYTGIRLTITEKFNGANTSGESSTTTDFNMPSAVSASAFFGNSKAEFGGVLVKQSKLKISGLDKNMKYNFCYFGSRNQSTDNRETKFITTGKNEVAVLQNSSNNKSVISCANAVQPNDNGEVTITITAGENNNNSTGFYYINAMRITK
;
A
#
# COMPACT_ATOMS: atom_id res chain seq x y z
N MET A 1 -84.49 35.19 -18.01
CA MET A 1 -83.28 36.04 -18.17
C MET A 1 -83.24 37.08 -17.06
N LYS A 2 -82.04 37.28 -16.48
CA LYS A 2 -81.54 38.41 -15.65
C LYS A 2 -82.19 38.60 -14.27
N LYS A 3 -81.53 38.21 -13.16
CA LYS A 3 -80.38 38.83 -12.43
C LYS A 3 -80.78 40.14 -11.70
N ILE A 4 -81.08 40.11 -10.39
CA ILE A 4 -80.20 40.16 -9.17
C ILE A 4 -79.69 41.59 -8.84
N LYS A 5 -79.89 42.04 -7.58
CA LYS A 5 -78.90 42.76 -6.74
C LYS A 5 -79.29 42.70 -5.24
N ILE A 6 -78.55 41.93 -4.42
CA ILE A 6 -77.54 42.30 -3.38
C ILE A 6 -78.14 42.90 -2.10
N TYR A 7 -77.87 42.29 -0.92
CA TYR A 7 -77.35 42.96 0.30
C TYR A 7 -76.70 41.97 1.30
N ALA A 8 -75.50 42.36 1.73
CA ALA A 8 -74.75 42.19 3.00
C ALA A 8 -74.62 40.85 3.79
N ARG A 9 -73.36 40.64 4.22
CA ARG A 9 -72.74 39.67 5.16
C ARG A 9 -73.39 39.72 6.58
N ALA A 10 -73.27 38.76 7.51
CA ALA A 10 -72.20 37.81 7.83
C ALA A 10 -72.73 36.68 8.76
N THR A 11 -72.13 35.48 8.75
CA THR A 11 -71.74 34.72 9.97
C THR A 11 -71.03 33.38 9.64
N SER A 12 -69.88 33.19 10.29
CA SER A 12 -69.15 31.98 10.70
C SER A 12 -69.24 30.68 9.86
N GLN A 13 -68.16 30.36 9.14
CA GLN A 13 -67.88 29.02 8.63
C GLN A 13 -67.07 28.21 9.67
N ILE A 14 -67.63 27.09 10.10
CA ILE A 14 -66.91 25.99 10.74
C ILE A 14 -66.29 25.16 9.61
N ILE A 15 -64.96 25.18 9.51
CA ILE A 15 -64.19 24.35 8.57
C ILE A 15 -63.87 23.03 9.27
N ILE A 16 -64.51 21.95 8.82
CA ILE A 16 -64.16 20.58 9.18
C ILE A 16 -62.90 20.21 8.39
N PHE A 17 -61.75 20.17 9.06
CA PHE A 17 -60.51 19.62 8.51
C PHE A 17 -60.62 18.09 8.51
N SER A 18 -60.92 17.50 7.35
CA SER A 18 -60.73 16.07 7.12
C SER A 18 -59.22 15.78 7.08
N ILE A 19 -58.68 15.32 8.20
CA ILE A 19 -57.32 14.77 8.29
C ILE A 19 -57.31 13.46 7.49
N PHE A 20 -56.87 13.53 6.23
CA PHE A 20 -56.37 12.35 5.54
C PHE A 20 -55.04 11.97 6.18
N LEU A 21 -55.10 11.03 7.10
CA LEU A 21 -53.94 10.35 7.64
C LEU A 21 -53.31 9.56 6.48
N PHE A 22 -52.36 10.15 5.75
CA PHE A 22 -51.44 9.35 4.95
C PHE A 22 -50.58 8.56 5.94
N MET A 23 -51.00 7.33 6.23
CA MET A 23 -50.13 6.29 6.75
C MET A 23 -49.05 6.04 5.70
N SER A 24 -47.97 6.80 5.78
CA SER A 24 -46.68 6.35 5.29
C SER A 24 -46.32 5.12 6.13
N CYS A 25 -46.67 3.93 5.64
CA CYS A 25 -46.03 2.70 6.06
C CYS A 25 -44.54 2.82 5.71
N THR A 26 -43.75 3.41 6.60
CA THR A 26 -42.32 3.12 6.65
C THR A 26 -42.24 1.62 6.92
N LYS A 27 -41.87 0.84 5.90
CA LYS A 27 -41.67 -0.62 5.99
C LYS A 27 -40.83 -0.90 7.24
N VAL A 28 -41.47 -1.44 8.27
CA VAL A 28 -40.86 -1.87 9.53
C VAL A 28 -39.85 -2.96 9.17
N GLY A 29 -38.59 -2.59 8.93
CA GLY A 29 -37.55 -3.55 8.54
C GLY A 29 -36.40 -3.03 7.68
N ASN A 30 -36.53 -1.86 7.03
CA ASN A 30 -35.45 -1.30 6.20
C ASN A 30 -35.09 0.16 6.56
N PRO A 31 -34.64 0.43 7.80
CA PRO A 31 -34.35 1.78 8.26
C PRO A 31 -33.18 2.45 7.51
N ASN A 32 -32.33 1.67 6.84
CA ASN A 32 -31.12 2.15 6.17
C ASN A 32 -31.25 2.22 4.63
N GLY A 33 -32.44 1.96 4.08
CA GLY A 33 -32.70 2.05 2.64
C GLY A 33 -31.83 1.11 1.79
N LEU A 34 -31.61 -0.12 2.27
CA LEU A 34 -31.06 -1.19 1.46
C LEU A 34 -31.98 -1.42 0.24
N PRO A 35 -31.44 -1.82 -0.92
CA PRO A 35 -32.28 -2.30 -2.02
C PRO A 35 -33.21 -3.40 -1.49
N GLU A 36 -34.46 -3.45 -1.97
CA GLU A 36 -35.32 -4.58 -1.61
C GLU A 36 -34.66 -5.88 -2.06
N THR A 37 -34.56 -6.84 -1.13
CA THR A 37 -34.05 -8.17 -1.41
C THR A 37 -34.87 -8.77 -2.54
N ILE A 38 -34.22 -9.27 -3.58
CA ILE A 38 -34.91 -9.87 -4.73
C ILE A 38 -35.82 -10.99 -4.18
N PRO A 39 -37.13 -11.00 -4.48
CA PRO A 39 -38.04 -12.02 -3.98
C PRO A 39 -37.53 -13.44 -4.31
N PRO A 40 -37.75 -14.45 -3.45
CA PRO A 40 -37.35 -15.83 -3.75
C PRO A 40 -37.91 -16.39 -5.08
N SER A 41 -39.05 -15.86 -5.54
CA SER A 41 -39.65 -16.17 -6.85
C SER A 41 -38.92 -15.52 -8.03
N GLU A 42 -38.22 -14.41 -7.79
CA GLU A 42 -37.37 -13.71 -8.75
C GLU A 42 -35.90 -14.12 -8.65
N TYR A 43 -35.52 -14.82 -7.56
CA TYR A 43 -34.35 -15.69 -7.55
C TYR A 43 -34.60 -16.87 -8.49
N GLN A 44 -34.57 -16.58 -9.78
CA GLN A 44 -34.25 -17.59 -10.75
C GLN A 44 -32.83 -18.01 -10.37
N GLY A 45 -32.61 -19.26 -9.95
CA GLY A 45 -31.27 -19.88 -9.83
C GLY A 45 -30.56 -19.97 -11.19
N LYS A 46 -30.70 -18.92 -11.98
CA LYS A 46 -30.34 -18.68 -13.35
C LYS A 46 -29.22 -17.67 -13.24
N ASN A 47 -28.05 -18.11 -13.66
CA ASN A 47 -26.85 -17.31 -13.79
C ASN A 47 -27.21 -15.98 -14.49
N ASP A 48 -27.41 -14.89 -13.72
CA ASP A 48 -27.62 -13.54 -14.23
C ASP A 48 -26.32 -12.96 -14.82
N GLY A 49 -25.24 -13.75 -14.79
CA GLY A 49 -23.91 -13.39 -15.23
C GLY A 49 -23.15 -12.52 -14.21
N ILE A 50 -23.73 -12.27 -13.03
CA ILE A 50 -23.17 -11.35 -12.03
C ILE A 50 -22.73 -12.14 -10.81
N ILE A 51 -21.43 -12.16 -10.54
CA ILE A 51 -20.90 -12.74 -9.31
C ILE A 51 -21.14 -11.79 -8.13
N LYS A 52 -21.63 -12.32 -7.01
CA LYS A 52 -21.92 -11.55 -5.79
C LYS A 52 -21.01 -12.03 -4.66
N VAL A 53 -20.14 -11.15 -4.15
CA VAL A 53 -19.17 -11.46 -3.09
C VAL A 53 -19.42 -10.58 -1.86
N LEU A 54 -19.51 -11.18 -0.68
CA LEU A 54 -19.53 -10.49 0.61
C LEU A 54 -18.29 -10.84 1.44
N ALA A 55 -17.51 -9.84 1.86
CA ALA A 55 -16.51 -10.04 2.90
C ALA A 55 -17.03 -9.59 4.27
N ILE A 56 -16.87 -10.46 5.26
CA ILE A 56 -17.05 -10.12 6.68
C ILE A 56 -15.64 -9.88 7.24
N GLY A 57 -15.33 -8.62 7.53
CA GLY A 57 -13.96 -8.26 7.88
C GLY A 57 -13.81 -6.84 8.42
N ASN A 58 -12.77 -6.17 7.95
CA ASN A 58 -12.22 -4.95 8.53
C ASN A 58 -11.45 -4.14 7.47
N SER A 59 -10.45 -3.36 7.89
CA SER A 59 -9.61 -2.57 6.97
C SER A 59 -8.79 -3.41 5.99
N PHE A 60 -8.52 -4.69 6.28
CA PHE A 60 -7.81 -5.58 5.36
C PHE A 60 -8.72 -6.12 4.25
N SER A 61 -10.01 -6.36 4.52
CA SER A 61 -10.96 -6.65 3.44
C SER A 61 -11.18 -5.39 2.59
N GLU A 62 -11.27 -4.21 3.23
CA GLU A 62 -11.33 -2.93 2.50
C GLU A 62 -10.17 -2.79 1.51
N ASP A 63 -8.93 -3.01 1.97
CA ASP A 63 -7.73 -2.93 1.12
C ASP A 63 -7.76 -3.90 -0.07
N ALA A 64 -8.45 -5.04 0.06
CA ALA A 64 -8.45 -6.09 -0.95
C ALA A 64 -9.59 -5.99 -1.97
N ILE A 65 -10.80 -5.59 -1.56
CA ILE A 65 -12.01 -5.70 -2.41
C ILE A 65 -12.72 -4.38 -2.69
N GLU A 66 -12.48 -3.32 -1.92
CA GLU A 66 -13.21 -2.04 -2.12
C GLU A 66 -12.65 -1.18 -3.25
N SER A 67 -11.51 -1.55 -3.83
CA SER A 67 -10.86 -0.87 -4.94
C SER A 67 -10.28 -1.87 -5.92
N HIS A 68 -10.30 -1.54 -7.21
CA HIS A 68 -9.69 -2.30 -8.33
C HIS A 68 -10.39 -3.61 -8.70
N LEU A 69 -10.98 -4.35 -7.76
CA LEU A 69 -11.61 -5.65 -8.06
C LEU A 69 -12.77 -5.52 -9.06
N TYR A 70 -13.60 -4.48 -8.90
CA TYR A 70 -14.69 -4.20 -9.83
C TYR A 70 -14.16 -3.88 -11.24
N GLU A 71 -13.13 -3.04 -11.34
CA GLU A 71 -12.56 -2.64 -12.62
C GLU A 71 -11.81 -3.77 -13.32
N LEU A 72 -11.12 -4.63 -12.56
CA LEU A 72 -10.49 -5.86 -13.07
C LEU A 72 -11.52 -6.79 -13.71
N ALA A 73 -12.66 -7.01 -13.04
CA ALA A 73 -13.76 -7.80 -13.57
C ALA A 73 -14.35 -7.15 -14.84
N LYS A 74 -14.65 -5.85 -14.77
CA LYS A 74 -15.22 -5.09 -15.89
C LYS A 74 -14.32 -5.16 -17.14
N ALA A 75 -13.00 -5.11 -16.97
CA ALA A 75 -12.05 -5.15 -18.08
C ALA A 75 -12.07 -6.46 -18.88
N THR A 76 -12.55 -7.55 -18.27
CA THR A 76 -12.71 -8.85 -18.96
C THR A 76 -14.17 -9.17 -19.30
N GLY A 77 -15.05 -8.17 -19.22
CA GLY A 77 -16.49 -8.31 -19.50
C GLY A 77 -17.26 -9.02 -18.39
N ASP A 78 -16.63 -9.27 -17.23
CA ASP A 78 -17.27 -9.89 -16.09
C ASP A 78 -18.02 -8.85 -15.24
N SER A 79 -19.12 -9.27 -14.61
CA SER A 79 -19.90 -8.43 -13.71
C SER A 79 -19.78 -8.91 -12.27
N ILE A 80 -19.60 -7.97 -11.35
CA ILE A 80 -19.46 -8.25 -9.92
C ILE A 80 -20.23 -7.25 -9.05
N VAL A 81 -20.88 -7.75 -8.00
CA VAL A 81 -21.34 -6.98 -6.85
C VAL A 81 -20.48 -7.34 -5.66
N ILE A 82 -19.95 -6.31 -4.99
CA ILE A 82 -19.02 -6.48 -3.88
C ILE A 82 -19.64 -5.87 -2.63
N GLY A 83 -19.78 -6.64 -1.57
CA GLY A 83 -20.11 -6.19 -0.23
C GLY A 83 -18.89 -6.31 0.68
N ASN A 84 -18.57 -5.26 1.44
CA ASN A 84 -17.66 -5.34 2.58
C ASN A 84 -18.41 -4.95 3.85
N LEU A 85 -18.51 -5.88 4.79
CA LEU A 85 -19.09 -5.65 6.10
C LEU A 85 -17.98 -5.26 7.08
N TYR A 86 -17.84 -3.95 7.29
CA TYR A 86 -16.65 -3.35 7.88
C TYR A 86 -16.84 -2.93 9.34
N ILE A 87 -15.90 -3.35 10.20
CA ILE A 87 -15.55 -2.70 11.48
C ILE A 87 -14.01 -2.61 11.54
N GLY A 88 -13.46 -1.45 11.86
CA GLY A 88 -12.01 -1.28 11.97
C GLY A 88 -11.41 -2.20 13.05
N GLY A 89 -10.39 -2.97 12.70
CA GLY A 89 -9.71 -3.89 13.64
C GLY A 89 -10.55 -5.07 14.14
N ALA A 90 -11.68 -5.40 13.49
CA ALA A 90 -12.51 -6.51 13.94
C ALA A 90 -11.82 -7.87 13.83
N SER A 91 -11.84 -8.61 14.94
CA SER A 91 -11.44 -10.01 15.05
C SER A 91 -12.62 -10.95 14.81
N LEU A 92 -12.33 -12.24 14.60
CA LEU A 92 -13.36 -13.26 14.54
C LEU A 92 -14.17 -13.33 15.85
N ASP A 93 -13.54 -13.16 17.02
CA ASP A 93 -14.22 -13.09 18.32
C ASP A 93 -15.27 -11.95 18.33
N LEU A 94 -14.90 -10.75 17.85
CA LEU A 94 -15.85 -9.63 17.75
C LEU A 94 -17.00 -9.93 16.79
N HIS A 95 -16.72 -10.57 15.65
CA HIS A 95 -17.77 -10.97 14.72
C HIS A 95 -18.74 -11.98 15.33
N VAL A 96 -18.24 -12.96 16.08
CA VAL A 96 -19.06 -13.93 16.83
C VAL A 96 -19.96 -13.23 17.85
N ASP A 97 -19.40 -12.32 18.65
CA ASP A 97 -20.16 -11.55 19.64
C ASP A 97 -21.28 -10.73 18.99
N ASN A 98 -21.00 -10.08 17.87
CA ASN A 98 -21.97 -9.29 17.13
C ASN A 98 -23.04 -10.16 16.46
N ALA A 99 -22.68 -11.36 15.99
CA ALA A 99 -23.62 -12.33 15.44
C ALA A 99 -24.62 -12.79 16.51
N ALA A 100 -24.12 -13.14 17.70
CA ALA A 100 -24.94 -13.57 18.83
C ALA A 100 -25.93 -12.50 19.29
N LYS A 101 -25.50 -11.22 19.27
CA LYS A 101 -26.33 -10.07 19.69
C LYS A 101 -27.18 -9.48 18.56
N ASN A 102 -27.04 -9.98 17.33
CA ASN A 102 -27.56 -9.35 16.10
C ASN A 102 -27.26 -7.83 16.04
N ALA A 103 -26.05 -7.46 16.45
CA ALA A 103 -25.66 -6.06 16.63
C ALA A 103 -25.61 -5.32 15.29
N SER A 104 -26.33 -4.20 15.20
CA SER A 104 -26.40 -3.35 14.01
C SER A 104 -25.34 -2.24 14.07
N ILE A 105 -24.06 -2.62 14.01
CA ILE A 105 -22.92 -1.72 14.25
C ILE A 105 -21.91 -1.67 13.10
N TYR A 106 -22.14 -2.42 12.03
CA TYR A 106 -21.24 -2.46 10.88
C TYR A 106 -21.48 -1.28 9.93
N SER A 107 -20.40 -0.81 9.32
CA SER A 107 -20.48 -0.03 8.08
C SER A 107 -20.53 -1.02 6.93
N TYR A 108 -21.72 -1.27 6.37
CA TYR A 108 -21.84 -2.11 5.19
C TYR A 108 -21.59 -1.29 3.92
N ARG A 109 -20.59 -1.68 3.15
CA ARG A 109 -20.10 -0.92 2.00
C ARG A 109 -20.28 -1.76 0.75
N LYS A 110 -21.12 -1.31 -0.18
CA LYS A 110 -21.51 -2.09 -1.36
C LYS A 110 -21.08 -1.38 -2.63
N ILE A 111 -20.43 -2.11 -3.53
CA ILE A 111 -20.05 -1.67 -4.87
C ILE A 111 -20.93 -2.41 -5.87
N LYS A 112 -21.73 -1.65 -6.62
CA LYS A 112 -22.60 -2.17 -7.69
C LYS A 112 -22.56 -1.19 -8.85
N ASN A 113 -22.40 -1.71 -10.06
CA ASN A 113 -22.25 -0.89 -11.28
C ASN A 113 -21.12 0.17 -11.16
N GLY A 114 -20.07 -0.15 -10.42
CA GLY A 114 -18.91 0.74 -10.19
C GLY A 114 -19.16 1.85 -9.17
N ALA A 115 -20.37 1.96 -8.62
CA ALA A 115 -20.70 2.92 -7.59
C ALA A 115 -20.62 2.28 -6.20
N LYS A 116 -19.87 2.91 -5.30
CA LYS A 116 -19.78 2.53 -3.88
C LYS A 116 -20.84 3.28 -3.07
N LYS A 117 -21.66 2.55 -2.30
CA LYS A 117 -22.60 3.09 -1.33
C LYS A 117 -22.31 2.53 0.07
N ILE A 118 -22.49 3.37 1.09
CA ILE A 118 -22.25 3.02 2.50
C ILE A 118 -23.59 3.02 3.23
N TYR A 119 -23.85 1.95 3.97
CA TYR A 119 -25.01 1.73 4.79
C TYR A 119 -24.54 1.57 6.25
N PRO A 120 -24.71 2.60 7.11
CA PRO A 120 -24.32 2.51 8.50
C PRO A 120 -25.29 1.63 9.30
N ASN A 121 -24.87 1.21 10.49
CA ASN A 121 -25.71 0.49 11.46
C ASN A 121 -26.38 -0.74 10.87
N ILE A 122 -25.59 -1.59 10.19
CA ILE A 122 -26.05 -2.85 9.60
C ILE A 122 -25.60 -4.01 10.48
N SER A 123 -26.41 -5.05 10.62
CA SER A 123 -26.00 -6.32 11.26
C SER A 123 -25.51 -7.34 10.23
N ILE A 124 -24.80 -8.36 10.68
CA ILE A 124 -24.37 -9.48 9.83
C ILE A 124 -25.59 -10.14 9.13
N ALA A 125 -26.68 -10.37 9.87
CA ALA A 125 -27.88 -10.98 9.30
C ALA A 125 -28.48 -10.13 8.17
N THR A 126 -28.56 -8.82 8.36
CA THR A 126 -29.09 -7.90 7.35
C THR A 126 -28.21 -7.88 6.09
N ALA A 127 -26.88 -7.87 6.24
CA ALA A 127 -25.97 -7.89 5.09
C ALA A 127 -26.00 -9.21 4.32
N ILE A 128 -26.15 -10.35 5.01
CA ILE A 128 -26.32 -11.66 4.37
C ILE A 128 -27.63 -11.72 3.58
N GLY A 129 -28.70 -11.13 4.10
CA GLY A 129 -30.00 -11.09 3.44
C GLY A 129 -30.07 -10.14 2.24
N ASP A 130 -29.12 -9.23 2.07
CA ASP A 130 -29.15 -8.17 1.04
C ASP A 130 -29.00 -8.70 -0.40
N GLU A 131 -28.28 -9.82 -0.61
CA GLU A 131 -28.08 -10.44 -1.92
C GLU A 131 -28.08 -11.97 -1.80
N TYR A 132 -28.33 -12.64 -2.92
CA TYR A 132 -28.01 -14.05 -3.06
C TYR A 132 -26.52 -14.23 -3.32
N TRP A 133 -25.72 -14.05 -2.28
CA TRP A 133 -24.27 -14.11 -2.36
C TRP A 133 -23.79 -15.44 -2.96
N ASP A 134 -22.92 -15.38 -3.96
CA ASP A 134 -22.22 -16.55 -4.50
C ASP A 134 -21.03 -16.91 -3.63
N TYR A 135 -20.38 -15.89 -3.05
CA TYR A 135 -19.24 -16.04 -2.17
C TYR A 135 -19.40 -15.22 -0.89
N ILE A 136 -19.11 -15.84 0.26
CA ILE A 136 -18.96 -15.13 1.54
C ILE A 136 -17.60 -15.46 2.14
N SER A 137 -16.78 -14.45 2.43
CA SER A 137 -15.44 -14.65 2.99
C SER A 137 -15.32 -14.27 4.46
N PHE A 138 -14.45 -14.99 5.16
CA PHE A 138 -14.01 -14.68 6.52
C PHE A 138 -12.51 -14.40 6.58
N GLN A 139 -12.09 -13.61 7.56
CA GLN A 139 -10.70 -13.37 7.89
C GLN A 139 -10.55 -13.08 9.39
N GLN A 140 -9.35 -13.27 9.90
CA GLN A 140 -8.97 -12.83 11.24
C GLN A 140 -8.39 -11.40 11.23
N VAL A 141 -8.37 -10.74 12.39
CA VAL A 141 -7.63 -9.50 12.61
C VAL A 141 -6.13 -9.73 12.45
N SER A 142 -5.42 -8.75 11.91
CA SER A 142 -4.06 -8.96 11.40
C SER A 142 -3.04 -9.44 12.46
N GLN A 143 -3.08 -8.95 13.70
CA GLN A 143 -2.16 -9.39 14.76
C GLN A 143 -2.38 -10.85 15.22
N GLU A 144 -3.57 -11.40 14.99
CA GLU A 144 -3.94 -12.79 15.34
C GLU A 144 -3.99 -13.71 14.11
N SER A 145 -3.75 -13.17 12.91
CA SER A 145 -3.94 -13.87 11.64
C SER A 145 -3.07 -15.12 11.44
N GLY A 146 -1.95 -15.24 12.18
CA GLY A 146 -1.10 -16.43 12.22
C GLY A 146 -1.28 -17.30 13.46
N ILE A 147 -2.31 -17.06 14.29
CA ILE A 147 -2.54 -17.78 15.55
C ILE A 147 -3.77 -18.68 15.40
N PHE A 148 -3.54 -19.93 15.01
CA PHE A 148 -4.61 -20.89 14.66
C PHE A 148 -5.67 -21.10 15.77
N SER A 149 -5.28 -21.12 17.05
CA SER A 149 -6.21 -21.32 18.16
C SER A 149 -7.32 -20.26 18.22
N THR A 150 -7.07 -19.05 17.70
CA THR A 150 -8.10 -18.01 17.60
C THR A 150 -9.17 -18.35 16.56
N PHE A 151 -8.80 -19.05 15.48
CA PHE A 151 -9.74 -19.55 14.47
C PHE A 151 -10.52 -20.74 14.99
N GLU A 152 -9.85 -21.70 15.63
CA GLU A 152 -10.46 -22.91 16.18
C GLU A 152 -11.66 -22.60 17.08
N LYS A 153 -11.51 -21.59 17.94
CA LYS A 153 -12.55 -21.13 18.86
C LYS A 153 -13.74 -20.44 18.16
N THR A 154 -13.50 -19.70 17.08
CA THR A 154 -14.44 -18.66 16.60
C THR A 154 -14.98 -18.89 15.20
N LEU A 155 -14.16 -19.39 14.29
CA LEU A 155 -14.51 -19.53 12.88
C LEU A 155 -15.70 -20.48 12.66
N PRO A 156 -15.77 -21.67 13.29
CA PRO A 156 -16.93 -22.55 13.16
C PRO A 156 -18.24 -21.90 13.66
N VAL A 157 -18.18 -21.14 14.76
CA VAL A 157 -19.34 -20.47 15.35
C VAL A 157 -19.89 -19.41 14.40
N LEU A 158 -19.01 -18.54 13.90
CA LEU A 158 -19.39 -17.51 12.94
C LEU A 158 -19.90 -18.12 11.63
N TYR A 159 -19.18 -19.10 11.09
CA TYR A 159 -19.56 -19.80 9.87
C TYR A 159 -20.96 -20.43 9.98
N ASN A 160 -21.27 -21.14 11.06
CA ASN A 160 -22.60 -21.75 11.25
C ASN A 160 -23.70 -20.71 11.34
N TYR A 161 -23.46 -19.58 12.01
CA TYR A 161 -24.40 -18.46 12.04
C TYR A 161 -24.67 -17.90 10.63
N VAL A 162 -23.60 -17.63 9.87
CA VAL A 162 -23.70 -17.08 8.51
C VAL A 162 -24.42 -18.07 7.58
N LYS A 163 -24.04 -19.34 7.65
CA LYS A 163 -24.63 -20.41 6.84
C LYS A 163 -26.12 -20.57 7.09
N GLY A 164 -26.57 -20.46 8.34
CA GLY A 164 -27.99 -20.51 8.68
C GLY A 164 -28.81 -19.32 8.19
N LYS A 165 -28.17 -18.25 7.69
CA LYS A 165 -28.83 -17.03 7.22
C LYS A 165 -28.68 -16.79 5.71
N ALA A 166 -27.77 -17.49 5.04
CA ALA A 166 -27.52 -17.31 3.62
C ALA A 166 -28.75 -17.67 2.79
N LEU A 167 -29.14 -16.78 1.87
CA LEU A 167 -30.30 -16.99 0.99
C LEU A 167 -30.00 -17.95 -0.17
N ASN A 168 -28.76 -17.94 -0.66
CA ASN A 168 -28.30 -18.83 -1.73
C ASN A 168 -27.88 -20.19 -1.14
N PRO A 169 -28.59 -21.30 -1.43
CA PRO A 169 -28.23 -22.63 -0.92
C PRO A 169 -26.89 -23.14 -1.47
N ASN A 170 -26.41 -22.57 -2.59
CA ASN A 170 -25.15 -22.92 -3.26
C ASN A 170 -24.01 -21.94 -2.93
N VAL A 171 -24.18 -21.05 -1.95
CA VAL A 171 -23.13 -20.11 -1.54
C VAL A 171 -21.83 -20.84 -1.20
N LYS A 172 -20.72 -20.29 -1.68
CA LYS A 172 -19.37 -20.80 -1.42
C LYS A 172 -18.69 -19.95 -0.36
N TYR A 173 -18.08 -20.60 0.63
CA TYR A 173 -17.41 -19.90 1.71
C TYR A 173 -15.91 -19.82 1.45
N LEU A 174 -15.33 -18.65 1.70
CA LEU A 174 -13.93 -18.35 1.43
C LEU A 174 -13.20 -17.99 2.72
N LEU A 175 -11.90 -18.26 2.75
CA LEU A 175 -11.00 -17.64 3.73
C LEU A 175 -10.09 -16.65 3.01
N HIS A 176 -10.06 -15.39 3.46
CA HIS A 176 -9.16 -14.38 2.93
C HIS A 176 -7.85 -14.39 3.72
N GLN A 177 -6.84 -15.09 3.19
CA GLN A 177 -5.50 -15.14 3.79
C GLN A 177 -4.84 -13.77 3.63
N THR A 178 -4.72 -13.06 4.75
CA THR A 178 -4.13 -11.72 4.82
C THR A 178 -2.59 -11.76 4.74
N TRP A 179 -1.93 -10.61 4.73
CA TRP A 179 -0.48 -10.47 4.57
C TRP A 179 0.25 -10.21 5.89
N ALA A 180 1.54 -10.55 5.90
CA ALA A 180 2.45 -10.15 6.96
C ALA A 180 2.75 -8.66 6.92
N TYR A 181 3.05 -8.07 8.09
CA TYR A 181 3.48 -6.68 8.21
C TYR A 181 4.82 -6.41 7.51
N ALA A 182 5.12 -5.14 7.24
CA ALA A 182 6.45 -4.72 6.80
C ALA A 182 7.51 -5.05 7.87
N GLN A 183 8.74 -5.34 7.44
CA GLN A 183 9.89 -5.63 8.29
C GLN A 183 10.14 -4.53 9.32
N ASN A 184 9.91 -3.27 8.94
CA ASN A 184 10.06 -2.11 9.82
C ASN A 184 8.78 -1.72 10.58
N SER A 185 7.73 -2.54 10.56
CA SER A 185 6.47 -2.22 11.19
C SER A 185 6.62 -2.03 12.70
N THR A 186 6.07 -0.92 13.20
CA THR A 186 6.01 -0.62 14.64
C THR A 186 4.70 -1.08 15.27
N HIS A 187 3.85 -1.80 14.55
CA HIS A 187 2.57 -2.26 15.06
C HIS A 187 2.77 -3.19 16.26
N ALA A 188 2.10 -2.90 17.38
CA ALA A 188 2.31 -3.61 18.65
C ALA A 188 2.08 -5.13 18.52
N GLY A 189 1.11 -5.53 17.68
CA GLY A 189 0.82 -6.93 17.41
C GLY A 189 1.91 -7.71 16.66
N PHE A 190 2.93 -7.04 16.10
CA PHE A 190 4.02 -7.72 15.40
C PHE A 190 4.91 -8.54 16.35
N VAL A 191 4.87 -8.21 17.65
CA VAL A 191 5.58 -8.95 18.70
C VAL A 191 5.16 -10.43 18.78
N ASN A 192 3.92 -10.76 18.37
CA ASN A 192 3.43 -12.14 18.28
C ASN A 192 4.27 -13.00 17.33
N TYR A 193 5.04 -12.36 16.45
CA TYR A 193 5.86 -12.98 15.42
C TYR A 193 7.32 -12.53 15.53
N ASP A 194 7.78 -12.17 16.73
CA ASP A 194 9.14 -11.68 17.01
C ASP A 194 9.57 -10.44 16.20
N LYS A 195 8.59 -9.70 15.66
CA LYS A 195 8.83 -8.63 14.67
C LYS A 195 9.54 -9.12 13.40
N ASP A 196 9.31 -10.37 13.02
CA ASP A 196 9.85 -10.99 11.81
C ASP A 196 8.74 -11.22 10.78
N GLN A 197 8.91 -10.61 9.60
CA GLN A 197 7.94 -10.66 8.51
C GLN A 197 7.73 -12.08 7.98
N MET A 198 8.79 -12.87 7.82
CA MET A 198 8.69 -14.21 7.28
C MET A 198 8.13 -15.21 8.30
N LYS A 199 8.41 -15.01 9.60
CA LYS A 199 7.76 -15.75 10.69
C LYS A 199 6.25 -15.48 10.68
N MET A 200 5.85 -14.21 10.56
CA MET A 200 4.44 -13.83 10.46
C MET A 200 3.77 -14.43 9.21
N TYR A 201 4.40 -14.31 8.04
CA TYR A 201 3.88 -14.87 6.79
C TYR A 201 3.65 -16.38 6.89
N LYS A 202 4.65 -17.14 7.34
CA LYS A 202 4.56 -18.60 7.49
C LYS A 202 3.47 -18.99 8.51
N ALA A 203 3.36 -18.25 9.63
CA ALA A 203 2.32 -18.47 10.62
C ALA A 203 0.92 -18.24 10.06
N ILE A 204 0.73 -17.17 9.26
CA ILE A 204 -0.54 -16.88 8.57
C ILE A 204 -0.90 -18.01 7.60
N VAL A 205 0.01 -18.40 6.71
CA VAL A 205 -0.22 -19.50 5.76
C VAL A 205 -0.61 -20.79 6.51
N GLY A 206 0.13 -21.13 7.57
CA GLY A 206 -0.15 -22.30 8.40
C GLY A 206 -1.53 -22.24 9.06
N ALA A 207 -1.86 -21.11 9.69
CA ALA A 207 -3.14 -20.92 10.37
C ALA A 207 -4.33 -20.98 9.41
N TYR A 208 -4.24 -20.36 8.23
CA TYR A 208 -5.32 -20.38 7.25
C TYR A 208 -5.51 -21.77 6.60
N ASN A 209 -4.43 -22.52 6.38
CA ASN A 209 -4.53 -23.90 5.90
C ASN A 209 -5.23 -24.82 6.90
N GLN A 210 -4.93 -24.68 8.20
CA GLN A 210 -5.64 -25.41 9.24
C GLN A 210 -7.08 -24.90 9.40
N ALA A 211 -7.30 -23.58 9.34
CA ALA A 211 -8.63 -22.98 9.45
C ALA A 211 -9.56 -23.39 8.30
N LYS A 212 -9.01 -23.68 7.11
CA LYS A 212 -9.78 -24.19 5.97
C LYS A 212 -10.48 -25.51 6.30
N THR A 213 -9.92 -26.35 7.18
CA THR A 213 -10.55 -27.64 7.54
C THR A 213 -11.58 -27.52 8.64
N LEU A 214 -11.61 -26.39 9.38
CA LEU A 214 -12.61 -26.13 10.42
C LEU A 214 -14.02 -25.87 9.84
N ILE A 215 -14.07 -25.44 8.58
CA ILE A 215 -15.31 -25.11 7.87
C ILE A 215 -15.27 -25.72 6.48
N ASN A 216 -16.41 -25.81 5.79
CA ASN A 216 -16.42 -26.26 4.38
C ASN A 216 -16.02 -25.11 3.44
N ALA A 217 -14.83 -24.54 3.63
CA ALA A 217 -14.32 -23.46 2.80
C ALA A 217 -13.93 -24.00 1.42
N GLU A 218 -14.52 -23.44 0.37
CA GLU A 218 -14.23 -23.76 -1.03
C GLU A 218 -12.74 -23.53 -1.32
N LYS A 219 -12.23 -22.36 -0.96
CA LYS A 219 -10.84 -21.98 -1.20
C LYS A 219 -10.36 -20.92 -0.20
N ILE A 220 -9.03 -20.79 -0.16
CA ILE A 220 -8.34 -19.67 0.47
C ILE A 220 -7.98 -18.69 -0.65
N VAL A 221 -8.26 -17.40 -0.47
CA VAL A 221 -7.77 -16.32 -1.34
C VAL A 221 -6.37 -15.93 -0.83
N PRO A 222 -5.27 -16.23 -1.54
CA PRO A 222 -3.90 -16.17 -1.03
C PRO A 222 -3.28 -14.75 -1.13
N SER A 223 -4.00 -13.72 -0.70
CA SER A 223 -3.52 -12.32 -0.76
C SER A 223 -2.19 -12.15 -0.01
N GLY A 224 -2.01 -12.85 1.11
CA GLY A 224 -0.77 -12.88 1.87
C GLY A 224 0.43 -13.34 1.07
N THR A 225 0.31 -14.47 0.39
CA THR A 225 1.33 -14.98 -0.52
C THR A 225 1.54 -14.06 -1.72
N ALA A 226 0.49 -13.45 -2.29
CA ALA A 226 0.64 -12.50 -3.39
C ALA A 226 1.47 -11.27 -3.00
N ILE A 227 1.22 -10.70 -1.82
CA ILE A 227 2.04 -9.60 -1.29
C ILE A 227 3.47 -10.07 -1.02
N GLN A 228 3.66 -11.27 -0.47
CA GLN A 228 5.00 -11.79 -0.21
C GLN A 228 5.79 -12.07 -1.49
N ASN A 229 5.13 -12.56 -2.55
CA ASN A 229 5.70 -12.66 -3.89
C ASN A 229 6.12 -11.28 -4.39
N ALA A 230 5.22 -10.29 -4.34
CA ALA A 230 5.48 -8.94 -4.83
C ALA A 230 6.68 -8.28 -4.11
N ARG A 231 6.85 -8.52 -2.80
CA ARG A 231 8.00 -8.06 -2.01
C ARG A 231 9.35 -8.57 -2.50
N THR A 232 9.38 -9.70 -3.22
CA THR A 232 10.62 -10.22 -3.82
C THR A 232 11.02 -9.50 -5.10
N SER A 233 10.17 -8.66 -5.68
CA SER A 233 10.51 -7.84 -6.85
C SER A 233 11.44 -6.67 -6.50
N VAL A 234 11.82 -5.88 -7.51
CA VAL A 234 12.59 -4.63 -7.33
C VAL A 234 11.96 -3.69 -6.30
N VAL A 235 10.64 -3.74 -6.10
CA VAL A 235 9.91 -2.86 -5.18
C VAL A 235 10.35 -3.05 -3.72
N GLY A 236 10.76 -4.27 -3.36
CA GLY A 236 11.08 -4.63 -1.99
C GLY A 236 9.86 -4.51 -1.06
N ASP A 237 10.10 -4.18 0.21
CA ASP A 237 9.06 -4.17 1.25
C ASP A 237 8.17 -2.92 1.29
N ASN A 238 7.86 -2.35 0.12
CA ASN A 238 7.11 -1.09 -0.02
C ASN A 238 5.64 -1.30 -0.44
N PHE A 239 5.02 -2.38 0.05
CA PHE A 239 3.63 -2.73 -0.23
C PHE A 239 2.66 -2.34 0.89
N THR A 240 3.13 -1.63 1.92
CA THR A 240 2.30 -1.11 3.00
C THR A 240 2.44 0.40 3.15
N ARG A 241 1.38 1.09 3.60
CA ARG A 241 1.37 2.56 3.80
C ARG A 241 1.75 3.00 5.21
N ASP A 242 1.59 2.12 6.19
CA ASP A 242 1.77 2.37 7.62
C ASP A 242 2.43 1.18 8.34
N GLY A 243 3.09 0.31 7.58
CA GLY A 243 3.73 -0.90 8.08
C GLY A 243 2.82 -2.13 8.14
N TYR A 244 1.52 -2.01 7.89
CA TYR A 244 0.60 -3.15 7.93
C TYR A 244 -0.57 -3.08 6.95
N HIS A 245 -1.19 -1.93 6.73
CA HIS A 245 -2.19 -1.79 5.66
C HIS A 245 -1.53 -1.58 4.30
N LEU A 246 -2.19 -2.03 3.23
CA LEU A 246 -1.60 -2.01 1.89
C LEU A 246 -1.38 -0.58 1.36
N SER A 247 -0.31 -0.42 0.57
CA SER A 247 -0.04 0.83 -0.14
C SER A 247 -1.11 1.10 -1.19
N ILE A 248 -1.38 2.38 -1.44
CA ILE A 248 -2.39 2.84 -2.40
C ILE A 248 -1.67 3.46 -3.62
N PRO A 249 -1.98 3.04 -4.86
CA PRO A 249 -2.86 1.91 -5.21
C PRO A 249 -2.13 0.55 -5.21
N PHE A 250 -0.80 0.52 -5.13
CA PHE A 250 -0.01 -0.65 -5.54
C PHE A 250 -0.33 -1.93 -4.76
N GLY A 251 -0.19 -1.92 -3.43
CA GLY A 251 -0.50 -3.08 -2.60
C GLY A 251 -1.96 -3.52 -2.76
N ARG A 252 -2.91 -2.58 -2.74
CA ARG A 252 -4.34 -2.86 -2.95
C ARG A 252 -4.62 -3.55 -4.29
N TYR A 253 -3.94 -3.12 -5.35
CA TYR A 253 -4.08 -3.72 -6.68
C TYR A 253 -3.57 -5.18 -6.72
N VAL A 254 -2.50 -5.52 -5.99
CA VAL A 254 -2.03 -6.93 -5.85
C VAL A 254 -3.11 -7.79 -5.20
N ALA A 255 -3.69 -7.33 -4.09
CA ALA A 255 -4.75 -8.06 -3.39
C ALA A 255 -6.01 -8.21 -4.27
N ALA A 256 -6.44 -7.13 -4.94
CA ALA A 256 -7.58 -7.16 -5.85
C ALA A 256 -7.37 -8.11 -7.04
N ALA A 257 -6.18 -8.14 -7.63
CA ALA A 257 -5.82 -9.10 -8.70
C ALA A 257 -5.89 -10.55 -8.21
N THR A 258 -5.47 -10.80 -6.96
CA THR A 258 -5.55 -12.14 -6.33
C THR A 258 -7.00 -12.56 -6.09
N TRP A 259 -7.83 -11.63 -5.64
CA TRP A 259 -9.27 -11.83 -5.49
C TRP A 259 -9.95 -12.07 -6.85
N TYR A 260 -9.60 -11.31 -7.88
CA TYR A 260 -10.12 -11.48 -9.24
C TYR A 260 -9.88 -12.91 -9.73
N GLU A 261 -8.65 -13.41 -9.68
CA GLU A 261 -8.36 -14.79 -10.13
C GLU A 261 -9.04 -15.83 -9.25
N SER A 262 -9.10 -15.59 -7.93
CA SER A 262 -9.80 -16.48 -7.00
C SER A 262 -11.29 -16.61 -7.31
N ILE A 263 -11.93 -15.54 -7.73
CA ILE A 263 -13.37 -15.50 -7.98
C ILE A 263 -13.71 -15.98 -9.39
N PHE A 264 -13.00 -15.47 -10.40
CA PHE A 264 -13.32 -15.72 -11.81
C PHE A 264 -12.56 -16.91 -12.43
N GLY A 265 -11.50 -17.40 -11.78
CA GLY A 265 -10.63 -18.44 -12.35
C GLY A 265 -9.87 -17.98 -13.60
N LYS A 266 -9.77 -16.66 -13.82
CA LYS A 266 -9.06 -16.05 -14.94
C LYS A 266 -7.78 -15.40 -14.43
N SER A 267 -6.66 -15.64 -15.13
CA SER A 267 -5.40 -14.99 -14.78
C SER A 267 -5.54 -13.46 -14.90
N PRO A 268 -5.04 -12.67 -13.93
CA PRO A 268 -5.01 -11.22 -14.01
C PRO A 268 -3.90 -10.75 -14.95
N VAL A 269 -2.96 -11.61 -15.34
CA VAL A 269 -1.85 -11.26 -16.24
C VAL A 269 -2.41 -10.90 -17.62
N GLY A 270 -2.11 -9.68 -18.05
CA GLY A 270 -2.61 -9.13 -19.31
C GLY A 270 -4.00 -8.48 -19.20
N ASN A 271 -4.58 -8.39 -17.99
CA ASN A 271 -5.78 -7.59 -17.78
C ASN A 271 -5.50 -6.13 -18.15
N THR A 272 -6.38 -5.53 -18.96
CA THR A 272 -6.19 -4.19 -19.55
C THR A 272 -6.45 -3.06 -18.58
N TYR A 273 -7.14 -3.32 -17.46
CA TYR A 273 -7.31 -2.32 -16.41
C TYR A 273 -6.03 -2.17 -15.58
N LYS A 274 -5.54 -0.93 -15.51
CA LYS A 274 -4.50 -0.51 -14.58
C LYS A 274 -4.88 0.82 -13.90
N PRO A 275 -4.55 1.01 -12.60
CA PRO A 275 -4.62 2.31 -11.97
C PRO A 275 -3.74 3.33 -12.71
N SER A 276 -4.17 4.59 -12.79
CA SER A 276 -3.46 5.65 -13.53
C SER A 276 -2.08 5.96 -12.97
N GLU A 277 -1.92 5.78 -11.67
CA GLU A 277 -0.73 6.07 -10.87
C GLU A 277 0.32 4.96 -10.95
N LEU A 278 -0.05 3.78 -11.47
CA LEU A 278 0.87 2.68 -11.69
C LEU A 278 1.40 2.69 -13.13
N SER A 279 2.72 2.53 -13.24
CA SER A 279 3.36 2.19 -14.51
C SER A 279 2.90 0.82 -15.03
N GLN A 280 3.14 0.55 -16.32
CA GLN A 280 2.89 -0.79 -16.85
C GLN A 280 3.74 -1.85 -16.16
N PHE A 281 4.98 -1.51 -15.79
CA PHE A 281 5.89 -2.42 -15.10
C PHE A 281 5.38 -2.77 -13.68
N GLU A 282 4.96 -1.79 -12.89
CA GLU A 282 4.34 -2.02 -11.57
C GLU A 282 3.04 -2.84 -11.69
N THR A 283 2.23 -2.55 -12.71
CA THR A 283 1.02 -3.34 -13.01
C THR A 283 1.37 -4.80 -13.29
N ASN A 284 2.40 -5.06 -14.11
CA ASN A 284 2.85 -6.41 -14.42
C ASN A 284 3.37 -7.15 -13.17
N ILE A 285 4.08 -6.46 -12.26
CA ILE A 285 4.48 -7.03 -10.96
C ILE A 285 3.25 -7.51 -10.21
N ALA A 286 2.24 -6.66 -10.06
CA ALA A 286 1.06 -7.01 -9.29
C ALA A 286 0.27 -8.19 -9.88
N GLN A 287 0.04 -8.17 -11.19
CA GLN A 287 -0.68 -9.24 -11.88
C GLN A 287 0.07 -10.58 -11.78
N ASN A 288 1.39 -10.58 -12.01
CA ASN A 288 2.18 -11.81 -11.93
C ASN A 288 2.33 -12.31 -10.48
N ALA A 289 2.51 -11.42 -9.51
CA ALA A 289 2.59 -11.80 -8.10
C ALA A 289 1.29 -12.48 -7.61
N ALA A 290 0.13 -11.93 -8.01
CA ALA A 290 -1.18 -12.54 -7.76
C ALA A 290 -1.30 -13.91 -8.44
N HIS A 291 -0.95 -14.01 -9.73
CA HIS A 291 -1.04 -15.26 -10.46
C HIS A 291 -0.13 -16.36 -9.89
N TYR A 292 1.10 -16.03 -9.53
CA TYR A 292 2.01 -16.97 -8.87
C TYR A 292 1.51 -17.40 -7.50
N ALA A 293 0.83 -16.53 -6.75
CA ALA A 293 0.19 -16.91 -5.50
C ALA A 293 -0.99 -17.88 -5.71
N MET A 294 -1.70 -17.77 -6.84
CA MET A 294 -2.74 -18.74 -7.18
C MET A 294 -2.16 -20.11 -7.55
N GLN A 295 -1.01 -20.14 -8.22
CA GLN A 295 -0.28 -21.37 -8.54
C GLN A 295 0.37 -22.01 -7.32
N ASN A 296 0.96 -21.20 -6.44
CA ASN A 296 1.74 -21.63 -5.27
C ASN A 296 1.26 -20.91 -4.00
N PRO A 297 0.04 -21.18 -3.50
CA PRO A 297 -0.59 -20.36 -2.44
C PRO A 297 0.08 -20.44 -1.07
N ASN A 298 0.96 -21.41 -0.85
CA ASN A 298 1.56 -21.72 0.44
C ASN A 298 3.05 -21.40 0.53
N VAL A 299 3.65 -20.87 -0.55
CA VAL A 299 5.09 -20.60 -0.61
C VAL A 299 5.36 -19.37 -1.46
N VAL A 300 6.40 -18.62 -1.09
CA VAL A 300 6.85 -17.47 -1.86
C VAL A 300 7.42 -17.94 -3.19
N THR A 301 6.90 -17.38 -4.28
CA THR A 301 7.47 -17.48 -5.63
C THR A 301 8.24 -16.20 -5.91
N GLU A 302 9.53 -16.33 -6.19
CA GLU A 302 10.41 -15.19 -6.44
C GLU A 302 10.09 -14.51 -7.78
N MET A 303 10.00 -13.18 -7.75
CA MET A 303 9.70 -12.34 -8.91
C MET A 303 10.96 -12.09 -9.75
N VAL A 304 11.62 -13.15 -10.22
CA VAL A 304 12.93 -13.11 -10.90
C VAL A 304 12.96 -12.19 -12.13
N ASN A 305 11.85 -12.13 -12.88
CA ASN A 305 11.73 -11.29 -14.08
C ASN A 305 11.41 -9.82 -13.76
N PHE A 306 11.26 -9.48 -12.49
CA PHE A 306 10.85 -8.15 -12.03
C PHE A 306 11.85 -7.53 -11.06
N GLN A 307 13.13 -7.90 -11.18
CA GLN A 307 14.24 -7.27 -10.44
C GLN A 307 14.65 -5.91 -11.04
N GLY A 308 14.05 -5.54 -12.18
CA GLY A 308 14.49 -4.41 -12.99
C GLY A 308 15.75 -4.75 -13.79
N THR A 309 16.15 -3.88 -14.71
CA THR A 309 17.24 -4.15 -15.66
C THR A 309 18.49 -3.30 -15.39
N GLY A 310 18.40 -2.28 -14.52
CA GLY A 310 19.44 -1.28 -14.38
C GLY A 310 19.51 -0.29 -15.55
N ASP A 311 18.72 -0.54 -16.59
CA ASP A 311 18.59 0.28 -17.78
C ASP A 311 17.38 1.21 -17.64
N PHE A 312 17.62 2.50 -17.42
CA PHE A 312 16.59 3.51 -17.19
C PHE A 312 16.70 4.70 -18.15
N THR A 313 15.62 5.40 -18.42
CA THR A 313 15.67 6.68 -19.16
C THR A 313 15.61 7.86 -18.20
N GLY A 314 16.18 9.00 -18.61
CA GLY A 314 16.18 10.23 -17.81
C GLY A 314 17.23 10.19 -16.70
N SER A 315 16.85 10.63 -15.51
CA SER A 315 17.74 10.72 -14.35
C SER A 315 17.13 10.09 -13.11
N ILE A 316 17.98 9.63 -12.19
CA ILE A 316 17.56 9.24 -10.84
C ILE A 316 17.99 10.36 -9.91
N LEU A 317 17.01 10.99 -9.27
CA LEU A 317 17.23 12.08 -8.32
C LEU A 317 17.02 11.56 -6.91
N ILE A 318 17.96 11.83 -6.00
CA ILE A 318 17.98 11.28 -4.64
C ILE A 318 18.13 12.40 -3.63
N ASN A 319 17.23 12.44 -2.66
CA ASN A 319 17.21 13.33 -1.52
C ASN A 319 17.67 12.59 -0.26
N PHE A 320 18.63 13.15 0.47
CA PHE A 320 19.11 12.63 1.74
C PHE A 320 18.55 13.50 2.88
N GLY A 321 17.53 13.00 3.57
CA GLY A 321 16.83 13.73 4.62
C GLY A 321 16.07 12.80 5.55
N THR A 322 15.26 13.33 6.46
CA THR A 322 14.41 12.51 7.35
C THR A 322 12.93 12.63 7.02
N ALA A 323 12.54 13.63 6.24
CA ALA A 323 11.19 13.81 5.73
C ALA A 323 10.97 13.05 4.41
N ALA A 324 9.70 12.83 4.06
CA ALA A 324 9.34 12.29 2.76
C ALA A 324 9.89 13.17 1.63
N ALA A 325 10.41 12.54 0.58
CA ALA A 325 10.94 13.26 -0.57
C ALA A 325 9.82 13.90 -1.41
N PRO A 326 10.08 15.07 -2.02
CA PRO A 326 9.15 15.65 -3.00
C PRO A 326 8.95 14.73 -4.22
N ALA A 327 7.86 14.96 -4.96
CA ALA A 327 7.59 14.23 -6.20
C ALA A 327 8.78 14.33 -7.18
N GLY A 328 9.11 13.20 -7.82
CA GLY A 328 10.26 13.09 -8.73
C GLY A 328 11.61 12.84 -8.04
N TRP A 329 11.65 12.83 -6.70
CA TRP A 329 12.85 12.53 -5.90
C TRP A 329 12.68 11.24 -5.09
N ASN A 330 13.73 10.43 -5.05
CA ASN A 330 13.82 9.28 -4.17
C ASN A 330 14.27 9.75 -2.78
N GLY A 331 13.56 9.37 -1.72
CA GLY A 331 13.94 9.73 -0.35
C GLY A 331 14.73 8.63 0.33
N VAL A 332 15.99 8.93 0.68
CA VAL A 332 16.72 8.14 1.68
C VAL A 332 16.42 8.80 3.02
N THR A 333 15.48 8.22 3.78
CA THR A 333 14.86 8.86 4.96
C THR A 333 15.52 8.50 6.30
N ALA A 334 16.51 7.61 6.28
CA ALA A 334 17.30 7.22 7.44
C ALA A 334 18.78 7.19 7.08
N PHE A 335 19.63 7.56 8.04
CA PHE A 335 21.07 7.69 7.85
C PHE A 335 21.88 6.51 8.44
N ARG A 336 21.18 5.42 8.77
CA ARG A 336 21.74 4.23 9.41
C ARG A 336 22.18 3.20 8.39
N GLU A 337 23.12 2.35 8.78
CA GLU A 337 23.50 1.15 8.03
C GLU A 337 22.26 0.28 7.75
N GLU A 338 22.29 -0.44 6.62
CA GLU A 338 21.19 -1.24 6.07
C GLU A 338 19.96 -0.45 5.59
N THR A 339 19.95 0.88 5.69
CA THR A 339 18.90 1.68 5.03
C THR A 339 18.98 1.48 3.52
N SER A 340 17.90 0.96 2.92
CA SER A 340 17.84 0.60 1.50
C SER A 340 16.63 1.24 0.81
N VAL A 341 16.84 1.75 -0.40
CA VAL A 341 15.79 2.35 -1.23
C VAL A 341 15.90 1.84 -2.67
N SER A 342 14.80 1.30 -3.19
CA SER A 342 14.69 0.97 -4.62
C SER A 342 14.39 2.22 -5.41
N LEU A 343 15.25 2.55 -6.36
CA LEU A 343 15.28 3.85 -7.01
C LEU A 343 14.37 3.89 -8.22
N LYS A 344 13.60 4.97 -8.29
CA LYS A 344 12.80 5.37 -9.44
C LYS A 344 13.53 6.45 -10.24
N ASN A 345 13.30 6.48 -11.54
CA ASN A 345 13.73 7.61 -12.36
C ASN A 345 12.83 8.84 -12.12
N ASN A 346 13.18 9.96 -12.74
CA ASN A 346 12.46 11.23 -12.66
C ASN A 346 11.04 11.19 -13.26
N THR A 347 10.66 10.11 -13.94
CA THR A 347 9.28 9.83 -14.39
C THR A 347 8.56 8.82 -13.51
N ASN A 348 9.07 8.57 -12.28
CA ASN A 348 8.47 7.70 -11.25
C ASN A 348 8.41 6.19 -11.59
N ASN A 349 9.25 5.72 -12.51
CA ASN A 349 9.36 4.30 -12.87
C ASN A 349 10.53 3.64 -12.13
N TYR A 350 10.32 2.46 -11.54
CA TYR A 350 11.39 1.67 -10.94
C TYR A 350 12.45 1.30 -11.98
N THR A 351 13.72 1.42 -11.60
CA THR A 351 14.86 1.27 -12.52
C THR A 351 15.59 -0.07 -12.41
N GLY A 352 15.32 -0.85 -11.36
CA GLY A 352 16.19 -1.97 -10.96
C GLY A 352 17.33 -1.57 -10.05
N ILE A 353 17.65 -0.27 -9.99
CA ILE A 353 18.77 0.24 -9.22
C ILE A 353 18.33 0.42 -7.77
N ARG A 354 19.19 0.02 -6.84
CA ARG A 354 18.98 0.17 -5.39
C ARG A 354 20.13 0.93 -4.78
N LEU A 355 19.82 1.81 -3.83
CA LEU A 355 20.80 2.44 -2.93
C LEU A 355 20.71 1.77 -1.56
N THR A 356 21.86 1.40 -1.00
CA THR A 356 21.98 0.91 0.37
C THR A 356 23.07 1.68 1.12
N ILE A 357 22.80 2.11 2.34
CA ILE A 357 23.83 2.66 3.23
C ILE A 357 24.57 1.49 3.87
N THR A 358 25.86 1.31 3.55
CA THR A 358 26.70 0.23 4.09
C THR A 358 27.64 0.70 5.18
N GLU A 359 27.88 2.01 5.31
CA GLU A 359 28.48 2.60 6.49
C GLU A 359 27.70 3.87 6.83
N LYS A 360 27.16 3.94 8.05
CA LYS A 360 26.25 4.99 8.50
C LYS A 360 26.85 6.41 8.40
N PHE A 361 25.98 7.41 8.44
CA PHE A 361 26.36 8.78 8.76
C PHE A 361 26.23 9.03 10.27
N ASN A 362 26.74 10.16 10.77
CA ASN A 362 26.56 10.54 12.17
C ASN A 362 25.10 10.97 12.42
N GLY A 363 24.58 11.83 11.55
CA GLY A 363 23.22 12.34 11.70
C GLY A 363 22.68 13.00 10.44
N ALA A 364 21.53 13.65 10.60
CA ALA A 364 20.87 14.44 9.57
C ALA A 364 20.50 15.84 10.10
N ASN A 365 20.38 16.82 9.22
CA ASN A 365 19.89 18.16 9.54
C ASN A 365 19.19 18.79 8.34
N THR A 366 18.57 19.96 8.54
CA THR A 366 17.88 20.76 7.51
C THR A 366 18.55 22.12 7.29
N SER A 367 19.86 22.22 7.53
CA SER A 367 20.62 23.47 7.50
C SER A 367 21.45 23.64 6.23
N GLY A 368 21.04 23.06 5.11
CA GLY A 368 21.57 23.41 3.78
C GLY A 368 21.01 24.74 3.27
N GLU A 369 21.55 25.23 2.16
CA GLU A 369 20.99 26.38 1.46
C GLU A 369 19.62 26.02 0.85
N SER A 370 18.58 26.79 1.17
CA SER A 370 17.20 26.53 0.72
C SER A 370 16.90 27.08 -0.68
N SER A 371 17.80 27.92 -1.22
CA SER A 371 17.75 28.45 -2.58
C SER A 371 19.06 28.15 -3.27
N THR A 372 18.98 27.42 -4.39
CA THR A 372 20.14 26.97 -5.16
C THR A 372 19.96 27.30 -6.64
N THR A 373 21.08 27.41 -7.35
CA THR A 373 21.14 27.63 -8.79
C THR A 373 21.96 26.47 -9.38
N THR A 374 21.30 25.33 -9.55
CA THR A 374 21.91 24.09 -10.05
C THR A 374 21.03 23.49 -11.14
N ASP A 375 21.63 22.67 -12.00
CA ASP A 375 20.92 21.91 -13.03
C ASP A 375 20.12 20.73 -12.46
N PHE A 376 20.18 20.49 -11.14
CA PHE A 376 19.32 19.53 -10.45
C PHE A 376 17.90 20.07 -10.25
N ASN A 377 17.70 21.41 -10.32
CA ASN A 377 16.42 22.07 -10.04
C ASN A 377 15.80 21.60 -8.70
N MET A 378 16.62 21.57 -7.64
CA MET A 378 16.23 21.03 -6.35
C MET A 378 15.13 21.86 -5.68
N PRO A 379 14.04 21.25 -5.21
CA PRO A 379 13.15 21.86 -4.23
C PRO A 379 13.92 22.25 -2.97
N SER A 380 13.49 23.31 -2.28
CA SER A 380 14.14 23.80 -1.05
C SER A 380 14.26 22.70 0.02
N ALA A 381 13.26 21.81 0.12
CA ALA A 381 13.27 20.69 1.03
C ALA A 381 14.41 19.69 0.76
N VAL A 382 14.82 19.56 -0.51
CA VAL A 382 15.94 18.70 -0.94
C VAL A 382 17.27 19.38 -0.68
N SER A 383 17.45 20.63 -1.13
CA SER A 383 18.73 21.32 -0.97
C SER A 383 19.05 21.65 0.49
N ALA A 384 18.03 21.84 1.35
CA ALA A 384 18.22 22.12 2.77
C ALA A 384 18.50 20.86 3.61
N SER A 385 17.96 19.70 3.20
CA SER A 385 18.12 18.44 3.95
C SER A 385 19.48 17.83 3.67
N ALA A 386 20.17 17.36 4.70
CA ALA A 386 21.52 16.79 4.58
C ALA A 386 21.72 15.63 5.55
N PHE A 387 22.43 14.61 5.09
CA PHE A 387 23.16 13.69 5.96
C PHE A 387 24.58 14.19 6.16
N PHE A 388 25.14 13.95 7.34
CA PHE A 388 26.49 14.41 7.68
C PHE A 388 27.27 13.40 8.52
N GLY A 389 28.59 13.40 8.36
CA GLY A 389 29.53 12.75 9.26
C GLY A 389 30.65 13.69 9.69
N ASN A 390 31.60 13.19 10.48
CA ASN A 390 32.61 13.97 11.20
C ASN A 390 33.92 13.20 11.27
N SER A 391 34.87 13.50 10.38
CA SER A 391 36.01 12.63 10.17
C SER A 391 37.23 12.88 11.06
N LYS A 392 37.30 14.03 11.74
CA LYS A 392 38.50 14.47 12.48
C LYS A 392 38.35 14.42 13.99
N ALA A 393 37.16 14.73 14.52
CA ALA A 393 36.89 14.71 15.95
C ALA A 393 35.48 14.17 16.25
N GLU A 394 35.27 13.69 17.47
CA GLU A 394 33.97 13.22 17.91
C GLU A 394 32.91 14.33 17.90
N PHE A 395 31.68 13.94 17.56
CA PHE A 395 30.50 14.79 17.64
C PHE A 395 29.32 13.95 18.11
N GLY A 396 28.64 14.40 19.17
CA GLY A 396 27.57 13.61 19.78
C GLY A 396 28.04 12.26 20.34
N GLY A 397 29.30 12.18 20.80
CA GLY A 397 29.89 10.95 21.36
C GLY A 397 30.27 9.88 20.32
N VAL A 398 30.29 10.22 19.03
CA VAL A 398 30.64 9.29 17.95
C VAL A 398 31.60 9.95 16.98
N LEU A 399 32.62 9.21 16.53
CA LEU A 399 33.46 9.57 15.39
C LEU A 399 33.03 8.77 14.16
N VAL A 400 32.66 9.47 13.08
CA VAL A 400 32.29 8.84 11.80
C VAL A 400 33.29 9.30 10.75
N LYS A 401 34.37 8.52 10.58
CA LYS A 401 35.49 8.83 9.67
C LYS A 401 35.07 8.93 8.20
N GLN A 402 34.11 8.10 7.81
CA GLN A 402 33.54 8.08 6.48
C GLN A 402 32.14 7.47 6.54
N SER A 403 31.39 7.64 5.46
CA SER A 403 30.12 6.96 5.22
C SER A 403 30.16 6.32 3.84
N LYS A 404 29.40 5.25 3.65
CA LYS A 404 29.39 4.52 2.38
C LYS A 404 27.99 4.23 1.91
N LEU A 405 27.79 4.48 0.62
CA LEU A 405 26.63 4.08 -0.14
C LEU A 405 27.05 2.99 -1.12
N LYS A 406 26.21 1.97 -1.27
CA LYS A 406 26.29 1.00 -2.35
C LYS A 406 25.13 1.23 -3.30
N ILE A 407 25.43 1.39 -4.58
CA ILE A 407 24.46 1.41 -5.66
C ILE A 407 24.55 0.05 -6.36
N SER A 408 23.47 -0.72 -6.36
CA SER A 408 23.41 -2.05 -7.01
C SER A 408 22.32 -2.11 -8.07
N GLY A 409 22.34 -3.16 -8.89
CA GLY A 409 21.39 -3.35 -9.98
C GLY A 409 21.68 -2.47 -11.19
N LEU A 410 22.93 -2.01 -11.36
CA LEU A 410 23.38 -1.29 -12.55
C LEU A 410 23.75 -2.29 -13.65
N ASP A 411 23.58 -1.91 -14.91
CA ASP A 411 24.11 -2.68 -16.04
C ASP A 411 25.64 -2.53 -16.08
N LYS A 412 26.35 -3.62 -15.84
CA LYS A 412 27.82 -3.69 -15.80
C LYS A 412 28.51 -3.32 -17.12
N ASN A 413 27.78 -3.33 -18.24
CA ASN A 413 28.30 -2.95 -19.55
C ASN A 413 28.13 -1.45 -19.84
N MET A 414 27.36 -0.73 -19.02
CA MET A 414 27.14 0.70 -19.16
C MET A 414 28.10 1.51 -18.29
N LYS A 415 28.19 2.81 -18.59
CA LYS A 415 28.87 3.80 -17.77
C LYS A 415 27.81 4.77 -17.23
N TYR A 416 28.07 5.29 -16.04
CA TYR A 416 27.16 6.17 -15.33
C TYR A 416 27.89 7.41 -14.83
N ASN A 417 27.16 8.51 -14.71
CA ASN A 417 27.64 9.73 -14.08
C ASN A 417 26.92 9.89 -12.74
N PHE A 418 27.71 10.02 -11.67
CA PHE A 418 27.24 10.25 -10.31
C PHE A 418 27.57 11.68 -9.90
N CYS A 419 26.55 12.53 -9.80
CA CYS A 419 26.70 13.94 -9.46
C CYS A 419 26.20 14.20 -8.04
N TYR A 420 26.96 14.98 -7.27
CA TYR A 420 26.75 15.23 -5.85
C TYR A 420 26.51 16.70 -5.56
N PHE A 421 25.62 16.94 -4.60
CA PHE A 421 25.41 18.24 -3.96
C PHE A 421 25.44 18.08 -2.44
N GLY A 422 26.37 18.79 -1.80
CA GLY A 422 26.47 19.01 -0.37
C GLY A 422 26.36 20.50 -0.06
N SER A 423 25.60 20.83 0.97
CA SER A 423 25.38 22.21 1.41
C SER A 423 25.14 22.31 2.91
N ARG A 424 25.82 23.27 3.55
CA ARG A 424 25.62 23.69 4.94
C ARG A 424 25.69 25.22 5.00
N ASN A 425 24.54 25.86 5.25
CA ASN A 425 24.44 27.30 5.39
C ASN A 425 25.15 27.82 6.65
N GLN A 426 25.37 29.14 6.68
CA GLN A 426 25.97 29.87 7.79
C GLN A 426 27.31 29.29 8.28
N SER A 427 28.09 28.68 7.38
CA SER A 427 29.41 28.14 7.69
C SER A 427 30.50 29.18 7.41
N THR A 428 31.39 29.40 8.37
CA THR A 428 32.54 30.32 8.23
C THR A 428 33.85 29.59 7.92
N ASP A 429 33.85 28.27 8.04
CA ASP A 429 34.95 27.37 7.72
C ASP A 429 34.76 26.71 6.34
N ASN A 430 35.77 25.99 5.85
CA ASN A 430 35.71 25.13 4.67
C ASN A 430 35.34 23.71 5.09
N ARG A 431 34.18 23.25 4.63
CA ARG A 431 33.67 21.89 4.86
C ARG A 431 33.73 21.07 3.58
N GLU A 432 34.90 21.06 2.95
CA GLU A 432 35.17 20.24 1.77
C GLU A 432 34.80 18.78 2.04
N THR A 433 33.95 18.26 1.18
CA THR A 433 33.49 16.88 1.17
C THR A 433 34.08 16.19 -0.05
N LYS A 434 34.66 15.02 0.16
CA LYS A 434 35.23 14.16 -0.87
C LYS A 434 34.29 12.99 -1.11
N PHE A 435 33.93 12.80 -2.37
CA PHE A 435 33.13 11.68 -2.86
C PHE A 435 34.02 10.79 -3.72
N ILE A 436 34.23 9.55 -3.31
CA ILE A 436 35.04 8.55 -4.02
C ILE A 436 34.08 7.51 -4.58
N THR A 437 33.96 7.45 -5.91
CA THR A 437 33.02 6.59 -6.62
C THR A 437 33.79 5.46 -7.29
N THR A 438 33.61 4.24 -6.79
CA THR A 438 34.41 3.08 -7.15
C THR A 438 33.53 1.99 -7.74
N GLY A 439 33.77 1.67 -9.02
CA GLY A 439 33.28 0.49 -9.71
C GLY A 439 34.47 -0.31 -10.26
N LYS A 440 34.53 -0.57 -11.57
CA LYS A 440 35.76 -1.06 -12.24
C LYS A 440 36.83 0.01 -12.31
N ASN A 441 36.42 1.26 -12.42
CA ASN A 441 37.26 2.44 -12.28
C ASN A 441 36.85 3.24 -11.04
N GLU A 442 37.78 4.06 -10.56
CA GLU A 442 37.55 4.96 -9.44
C GLU A 442 37.64 6.41 -9.90
N VAL A 443 36.68 7.23 -9.45
CA VAL A 443 36.68 8.68 -9.68
C VAL A 443 36.37 9.38 -8.37
N ALA A 444 37.28 10.25 -7.94
CA ALA A 444 37.11 11.08 -6.76
C ALA A 444 36.82 12.53 -7.15
N VAL A 445 35.82 13.14 -6.52
CA VAL A 445 35.48 14.55 -6.70
C VAL A 445 35.31 15.23 -5.36
N LEU A 446 35.57 16.54 -5.32
CA LEU A 446 35.55 17.34 -4.09
C LEU A 446 34.62 18.54 -4.23
N GLN A 447 33.95 18.88 -3.14
CA GLN A 447 33.07 20.03 -3.07
C GLN A 447 33.12 20.68 -1.69
N ASN A 448 33.33 21.99 -1.64
CA ASN A 448 33.11 22.74 -0.40
C ASN A 448 31.61 22.84 -0.12
N SER A 449 31.14 22.18 0.93
CA SER A 449 29.73 22.22 1.33
C SER A 449 29.33 23.53 2.03
N SER A 450 30.30 24.34 2.49
CA SER A 450 30.02 25.59 3.20
C SER A 450 29.32 26.61 2.30
N ASN A 451 28.09 26.96 2.65
CA ASN A 451 27.21 27.90 1.94
C ASN A 451 27.08 27.59 0.42
N ASN A 452 27.23 26.33 0.03
CA ASN A 452 27.16 25.96 -1.38
C ASN A 452 25.75 26.14 -1.92
N LYS A 453 25.62 26.93 -2.99
CA LYS A 453 24.36 27.22 -3.68
C LYS A 453 24.31 26.74 -5.13
N SER A 454 25.43 26.40 -5.74
CA SER A 454 25.50 26.25 -7.20
C SER A 454 26.48 25.20 -7.70
N VAL A 455 27.43 24.78 -6.87
CA VAL A 455 28.43 23.80 -7.29
C VAL A 455 27.80 22.42 -7.24
N ILE A 456 28.00 21.64 -8.32
CA ILE A 456 27.73 20.21 -8.42
C ILE A 456 29.04 19.55 -8.81
N SER A 457 29.36 18.41 -8.19
CA SER A 457 30.59 17.66 -8.50
C SER A 457 30.23 16.29 -9.03
N CYS A 458 30.75 15.91 -10.20
CA CYS A 458 30.34 14.68 -10.89
C CYS A 458 31.50 13.71 -11.10
N ALA A 459 31.35 12.50 -10.57
CA ALA A 459 32.14 11.35 -10.96
C ALA A 459 31.57 10.78 -12.28
N ASN A 460 32.19 11.17 -13.40
CA ASN A 460 31.71 10.82 -14.74
C ASN A 460 32.27 9.47 -15.21
N ALA A 461 31.50 8.82 -16.09
CA ALA A 461 31.91 7.61 -16.80
C ALA A 461 32.39 6.46 -15.88
N VAL A 462 31.74 6.30 -14.72
CA VAL A 462 32.00 5.18 -13.80
C VAL A 462 31.31 3.93 -14.32
N GLN A 463 32.08 2.87 -14.54
CA GLN A 463 31.57 1.57 -14.92
C GLN A 463 31.36 0.71 -13.67
N PRO A 464 30.19 0.09 -13.47
CA PRO A 464 29.95 -0.82 -12.35
C PRO A 464 30.89 -2.03 -12.35
N ASN A 465 31.12 -2.63 -11.18
CA ASN A 465 31.86 -3.88 -11.06
C ASN A 465 31.11 -5.07 -11.73
N ASP A 466 31.69 -6.27 -11.68
CA ASP A 466 31.09 -7.45 -12.34
C ASP A 466 29.74 -7.90 -11.75
N ASN A 467 29.43 -7.43 -10.54
CA ASN A 467 28.15 -7.65 -9.86
C ASN A 467 27.11 -6.55 -10.20
N GLY A 468 27.44 -5.58 -11.05
CA GLY A 468 26.55 -4.45 -11.32
C GLY A 468 26.46 -3.46 -10.15
N GLU A 469 27.55 -3.31 -9.39
CA GLU A 469 27.60 -2.45 -8.20
C GLU A 469 28.63 -1.32 -8.32
N VAL A 470 28.33 -0.19 -7.68
CA VAL A 470 29.22 0.95 -7.46
C VAL A 470 29.20 1.29 -5.96
N THR A 471 30.37 1.51 -5.37
CA THR A 471 30.50 1.99 -3.99
C THR A 471 30.84 3.48 -4.00
N ILE A 472 30.19 4.28 -3.16
CA ILE A 472 30.44 5.70 -2.97
C ILE A 472 30.90 5.90 -1.54
N THR A 473 32.17 6.25 -1.35
CA THR A 473 32.71 6.63 -0.04
C THR A 473 32.70 8.15 0.11
N ILE A 474 32.17 8.62 1.24
CA ILE A 474 31.99 10.05 1.54
C ILE A 474 32.76 10.37 2.81
N THR A 475 33.67 11.34 2.74
CA THR A 475 34.47 11.78 3.89
C THR A 475 34.87 13.26 3.73
N ALA A 476 35.59 13.82 4.70
CA ALA A 476 36.15 15.16 4.56
C ALA A 476 37.27 15.18 3.51
N GLY A 477 37.26 16.21 2.67
CA GLY A 477 38.33 16.49 1.72
C GLY A 477 39.60 17.03 2.38
N GLU A 478 40.67 17.05 1.61
CA GLU A 478 42.00 17.47 2.06
C GLU A 478 42.02 18.94 2.51
N ASN A 479 41.20 19.82 1.89
CA ASN A 479 41.10 21.24 2.26
C ASN A 479 40.04 21.54 3.33
N ASN A 480 39.38 20.51 3.88
CA ASN A 480 38.41 20.69 4.95
C ASN A 480 39.14 21.24 6.19
N ASN A 481 38.83 22.44 6.66
CA ASN A 481 39.49 23.05 7.81
C ASN A 481 38.56 23.16 9.04
N ASN A 482 37.36 22.59 8.97
CA ASN A 482 36.51 22.42 10.13
C ASN A 482 37.18 21.45 11.13
N SER A 483 37.26 21.86 12.41
CA SER A 483 37.97 21.10 13.46
C SER A 483 37.38 19.71 13.71
N THR A 484 36.08 19.55 13.50
CA THR A 484 35.36 18.28 13.63
C THR A 484 35.47 17.40 12.37
N GLY A 485 35.83 17.99 11.22
CA GLY A 485 35.91 17.31 9.92
C GLY A 485 34.54 16.99 9.35
N PHE A 486 33.58 17.91 9.48
CA PHE A 486 32.24 17.68 8.95
C PHE A 486 32.23 17.54 7.42
N TYR A 487 31.50 16.54 6.92
CA TYR A 487 31.22 16.33 5.49
C TYR A 487 29.72 16.10 5.28
N TYR A 488 29.20 16.44 4.10
CA TYR A 488 27.75 16.50 3.83
C TYR A 488 27.35 15.91 2.49
N ILE A 489 26.15 15.33 2.46
CA ILE A 489 25.43 15.04 1.22
C ILE A 489 23.97 15.42 1.39
N ASN A 490 23.44 16.21 0.46
CA ASN A 490 22.07 16.68 0.45
C ASN A 490 21.30 16.01 -0.70
N ALA A 491 21.92 15.99 -1.88
CA ALA A 491 21.34 15.38 -3.07
C ALA A 491 22.36 14.63 -3.92
N MET A 492 21.87 13.64 -4.67
CA MET A 492 22.62 12.92 -5.70
C MET A 492 21.77 12.78 -6.97
N ARG A 493 22.43 12.85 -8.13
CA ARG A 493 21.86 12.49 -9.43
C ARG A 493 22.65 11.37 -10.07
N ILE A 494 21.96 10.34 -10.57
CA ILE A 494 22.53 9.29 -11.40
C ILE A 494 21.98 9.45 -12.83
N THR A 495 22.87 9.43 -13.81
CA THR A 495 22.56 9.44 -15.26
C THR A 495 23.46 8.44 -15.98
N LYS A 496 23.12 8.11 -17.22
CA LYS A 496 23.95 7.29 -18.11
C LYS A 496 24.75 8.16 -19.05
#